data_AF-A0A916CN23-F1
#
_entry.id   AF-A0A916CN23-F1
#
_cell.length_a   1.000
_cell.length_b   1.000
_cell.length_c   1.000
_cell.angle_alpha   90.00
_cell.angle_beta   90.00
_cell.angle_gamma   90.00
#
_symmetry.space_group_name_H-M   'P 1'
#
loop_
_entity.id
_entity.type
_entity.pdbx_description
1 polymer ?
#
loop_
_entity_poly.entity_id
_entity_poly.type
_entity_poly.pdbx_seq_one_letter_code
_entity_poly.pdbx_strand_id
1 'polypeptide(L)'
;MDVHPVLYDQLIAYAALELDENGISQVTTHVNECLECAATVHCYRQVRAFLRLDGMHAPPPHTLARTYAIFSHHRHLLNPN
;
A
#
# COMPACT_ATOMS: atom_id res chain seq x y z
N MET A 1 -24.34 18.64 10.49
CA MET A 1 -23.25 18.67 9.49
C MET A 1 -22.01 18.25 10.25
N ASP A 2 -21.73 16.95 10.27
CA ASP A 2 -20.52 16.44 10.90
C ASP A 2 -19.35 16.94 10.08
N VAL A 3 -18.57 17.84 10.69
CA VAL A 3 -17.36 18.38 10.08
C VAL A 3 -16.33 17.26 10.17
N HIS A 4 -16.06 16.60 9.04
CA HIS A 4 -14.97 15.62 8.95
C HIS A 4 -13.65 16.37 8.85
N PRO A 5 -12.80 16.36 9.90
CA PRO A 5 -11.53 17.08 9.89
C PRO A 5 -10.51 16.44 8.92
N VAL A 6 -10.75 15.20 8.51
CA VAL A 6 -9.92 14.45 7.55
C VAL A 6 -10.46 14.67 6.15
N LEU A 7 -9.60 15.14 5.25
CA LEU A 7 -9.94 15.31 3.84
C LEU A 7 -10.11 13.94 3.15
N TYR A 8 -11.00 13.87 2.17
CA TYR A 8 -11.24 12.65 1.40
C TYR A 8 -9.96 12.07 0.78
N ASP A 9 -9.08 12.94 0.25
CA ASP A 9 -7.79 12.54 -0.31
C ASP A 9 -6.85 11.91 0.72
N GLN A 10 -6.93 12.32 1.98
CA GLN A 10 -6.15 11.71 3.06
C GLN A 10 -6.65 10.30 3.38
N LEU A 11 -7.96 10.02 3.25
CA LEU A 11 -8.50 8.67 3.39
C LEU A 11 -8.02 7.76 2.25
N ILE A 12 -7.90 8.28 1.03
CA ILE A 12 -7.36 7.55 -0.12
C ILE A 12 -5.87 7.24 0.12
N ALA A 13 -5.07 8.25 0.46
CA ALA A 13 -3.64 8.08 0.74
C ALA A 13 -3.40 7.10 1.91
N TYR A 14 -4.24 7.19 2.96
CA TYR A 14 -4.23 6.24 4.08
C TYR A 14 -4.57 4.81 3.63
N ALA A 15 -5.58 4.63 2.78
CA ALA A 15 -5.94 3.33 2.22
C ALA A 15 -4.85 2.76 1.28
N ALA A 16 -4.10 3.63 0.60
CA ALA A 16 -3.02 3.29 -0.31
C ALA A 16 -1.68 2.96 0.40
N LEU A 17 -1.55 3.33 1.68
CA LEU A 17 -0.31 3.31 2.47
C LEU A 17 0.74 4.34 2.01
N GLU A 18 0.28 5.53 1.63
CA GLU A 18 1.10 6.61 1.07
C GLU A 18 1.27 7.81 2.02
N LEU A 19 0.73 7.73 3.24
CA LEU A 19 0.93 8.75 4.26
C LEU A 19 2.24 8.54 5.02
N ASP A 20 2.81 9.64 5.51
CA ASP A 20 3.91 9.63 6.46
C ASP A 20 3.42 9.21 7.86
N GLU A 21 4.35 8.96 8.79
CA GLU A 21 4.02 8.48 10.13
C GLU A 21 3.03 9.40 10.87
N ASN A 22 3.18 10.72 10.71
CA ASN A 22 2.30 11.70 11.33
C ASN A 22 0.87 11.65 10.73
N GLY A 23 0.75 11.62 9.40
CA GLY A 23 -0.52 11.47 8.72
C GLY A 23 -1.22 10.15 9.03
N ILE A 24 -0.48 9.06 9.15
CA ILE A 24 -1.01 7.75 9.56
C ILE A 24 -1.65 7.84 10.93
N SER A 25 -0.96 8.40 11.93
CA SER A 25 -1.51 8.52 13.29
C SER A 25 -2.78 9.36 13.33
N GLN A 26 -2.80 10.50 12.65
CA GLN A 26 -3.98 11.39 12.63
C GLN A 26 -5.20 10.72 11.99
N VAL A 27 -5.03 10.11 10.81
CA VAL A 27 -6.13 9.46 10.11
C VAL A 27 -6.59 8.19 10.84
N THR A 28 -5.67 7.44 11.47
CA THR A 28 -6.02 6.24 12.25
C THR A 28 -6.91 6.59 13.43
N THR A 29 -6.57 7.64 14.19
CA THR A 29 -7.40 8.10 15.32
C THR A 29 -8.81 8.45 14.85
N HIS A 30 -8.92 9.23 13.78
CA HIS A 30 -10.22 9.63 13.24
C HIS A 30 -11.05 8.45 12.72
N VAL A 31 -10.42 7.54 11.96
CA VAL A 31 -11.10 6.36 11.38
C VAL A 31 -11.60 5.40 12.46
N ASN A 32 -10.95 5.34 13.62
CA ASN A 32 -11.43 4.53 14.75
C ASN A 32 -12.69 5.11 15.42
N GLU A 33 -12.91 6.41 15.29
CA GLU A 33 -14.03 7.14 15.93
C GLU A 33 -15.18 7.44 14.95
N CYS A 34 -14.90 7.47 13.64
CA CYS A 34 -15.85 7.79 12.59
C CYS A 34 -16.16 6.59 11.69
N LEU A 35 -17.35 6.00 11.87
CA LEU A 35 -17.81 4.85 11.10
C LEU A 35 -17.91 5.12 9.59
N GLU A 36 -18.27 6.34 9.19
CA GLU A 36 -18.37 6.73 7.77
C GLU A 36 -17.00 6.72 7.09
N CYS A 37 -15.99 7.31 7.74
CA CYS A 37 -14.62 7.32 7.23
C CYS A 37 -14.00 5.92 7.27
N ALA A 38 -14.34 5.10 8.27
CA ALA A 38 -13.94 3.69 8.32
C ALA A 38 -14.51 2.89 7.14
N ALA A 39 -15.81 3.04 6.85
CA ALA A 39 -16.46 2.40 5.71
C ALA A 39 -15.84 2.83 4.38
N THR A 40 -15.51 4.13 4.25
CA THR A 40 -14.85 4.70 3.08
C THR A 40 -13.47 4.08 2.85
N VAL A 41 -12.62 4.05 3.88
CA VAL A 41 -11.29 3.41 3.81
C VAL A 41 -11.41 1.92 3.48
N HIS A 42 -12.40 1.23 4.05
CA HIS A 42 -12.64 -0.18 3.74
C HIS A 42 -12.99 -0.40 2.27
N CYS A 43 -13.90 0.40 1.71
CA CYS A 43 -14.27 0.35 0.30
C CYS A 43 -13.04 0.57 -0.60
N TYR A 44 -12.19 1.54 -0.30
CA TYR A 44 -10.96 1.78 -1.06
C TYR A 44 -9.99 0.60 -1.03
N ARG A 45 -9.82 -0.01 0.15
CA ARG A 45 -8.96 -1.20 0.28
C ARG A 45 -9.50 -2.37 -0.53
N GLN A 46 -10.82 -2.56 -0.59
CA GLN A 46 -11.45 -3.57 -1.43
C GLN A 46 -11.23 -3.32 -2.92
N VAL A 47 -11.46 -2.08 -3.40
CA VAL A 47 -11.22 -1.71 -4.80
C VAL A 47 -9.74 -1.92 -5.17
N ARG A 48 -8.82 -1.49 -4.31
CA ARG A 48 -7.38 -1.69 -4.51
C ARG A 48 -7.00 -3.18 -4.55
N ALA A 49 -7.58 -3.99 -3.68
CA ALA A 49 -7.35 -5.43 -3.69
C ALA A 49 -7.87 -6.06 -4.98
N PHE A 50 -9.08 -5.69 -5.41
CA PHE A 50 -9.66 -6.13 -6.68
C PHE A 50 -8.76 -5.79 -7.87
N LEU A 51 -8.31 -4.54 -7.99
CA LEU A 51 -7.40 -4.11 -9.06
C LEU A 51 -6.04 -4.83 -9.03
N ARG A 52 -5.56 -5.26 -7.85
CA ARG A 52 -4.33 -6.04 -7.74
C ARG A 52 -4.48 -7.50 -8.18
N LEU A 53 -5.69 -8.07 -8.12
CA LEU A 53 -5.92 -9.45 -8.55
C LEU A 53 -5.71 -9.63 -10.06
N ASP A 54 -5.93 -8.60 -10.87
CA ASP A 54 -5.61 -8.61 -12.31
C ASP A 54 -4.09 -8.63 -12.59
N GLY A 55 -3.26 -8.30 -11.59
CA GLY A 55 -1.80 -8.40 -11.63
C GLY A 55 -1.25 -9.82 -11.43
N MET A 56 -2.12 -10.83 -11.28
CA MET A 56 -1.76 -12.24 -11.04
C MET A 56 -1.20 -12.97 -12.26
N HIS A 57 -0.65 -12.26 -13.25
CA HIS A 57 0.16 -12.92 -14.27
C HIS A 57 1.53 -13.19 -13.66
N ALA A 58 1.82 -14.47 -13.40
CA ALA A 58 3.15 -14.89 -12.99
C ALA A 58 4.16 -14.32 -13.99
N PRO A 59 5.22 -13.61 -13.53
CA PRO A 59 6.22 -13.10 -14.44
C PRO A 59 6.80 -14.26 -15.25
N PRO A 60 7.06 -14.09 -16.56
CA PRO A 60 7.62 -15.14 -17.38
C PRO A 60 8.91 -15.72 -16.75
N PRO A 61 9.19 -17.02 -16.93
CA PRO A 61 10.37 -17.66 -16.31
C PRO A 61 11.69 -16.94 -16.59
N HIS A 62 11.83 -16.33 -17.78
CA HIS A 62 13.03 -15.56 -18.13
C HIS A 62 13.17 -14.26 -17.31
N THR A 63 12.07 -13.60 -16.98
CA THR A 63 12.05 -12.40 -16.12
C THR A 63 12.47 -12.77 -14.70
N LEU A 64 11.99 -13.90 -14.18
CA LEU A 64 12.43 -14.44 -12.89
C LEU A 64 13.92 -14.79 -12.90
N ALA A 65 14.38 -15.54 -13.90
CA ALA A 65 15.78 -15.93 -14.03
C ALA A 65 16.72 -14.71 -14.09
N ARG A 66 16.37 -13.68 -14.87
CA ARG A 66 17.13 -12.43 -14.95
C ARG A 66 17.16 -11.69 -13.60
N THR A 67 16.02 -11.64 -12.92
CA THR A 67 15.90 -10.99 -11.61
C THR A 67 16.79 -11.69 -10.58
N TYR A 68 16.74 -13.02 -10.50
CA TYR A 68 17.62 -13.80 -9.62
C TYR A 68 19.10 -13.61 -9.95
N ALA A 69 19.49 -13.52 -11.23
CA ALA A 69 20.87 -13.26 -11.62
C ALA A 69 21.36 -11.88 -11.14
N ILE A 70 20.55 -10.83 -11.26
CA ILE A 70 20.89 -9.47 -10.81
C ILE A 70 21.03 -9.43 -9.29
N PHE A 71 20.04 -9.96 -8.56
CA PHE A 71 20.03 -9.87 -7.10
C PHE A 71 21.01 -10.84 -6.42
N SER A 72 21.30 -12.00 -7.01
CA SER A 72 22.37 -12.88 -6.52
C SER A 72 23.74 -12.25 -6.71
N HIS A 73 23.98 -11.57 -7.84
CA HIS A 73 25.22 -10.82 -8.08
C HIS A 73 25.40 -9.67 -7.07
N HIS A 74 24.33 -8.92 -6.77
CA HIS A 74 24.36 -7.89 -5.72
C HIS A 74 24.62 -8.45 -4.32
N ARG A 75 24.12 -9.66 -4.01
CA ARG A 75 24.34 -10.30 -2.71
C ARG A 75 25.79 -10.72 -2.49
N HIS A 76 26.52 -11.07 -3.56
CA HIS A 76 27.95 -11.36 -3.51
C HIS A 76 28.82 -10.10 -3.39
N LEU A 77 28.40 -8.98 -3.98
CA LEU A 77 29.12 -7.70 -3.87
C LEU A 77 29.00 -7.05 -2.48
N LEU A 78 27.95 -7.35 -1.72
CA LEU A 78 27.71 -6.80 -0.38
C LEU A 78 28.22 -7.69 0.76
N ASN A 79 28.71 -8.89 0.47
CA ASN A 79 29.29 -9.79 1.48
C ASN A 79 30.52 -10.53 0.90
N PRO A 80 31.66 -9.84 0.72
CA PRO A 80 32.88 -10.46 0.25
C PRO A 80 33.52 -11.22 1.42
N ASN A 81 33.25 -12.52 1.51
CA ASN A 81 34.16 -13.48 2.16
C ASN A 81 34.91 -14.21 1.06
#